data_AF-A0AAW9I4J3-F1
#
_entry.id   AF-A0AAW9I4J3-F1
#
_cell.length_a   1.000
_cell.length_b   1.000
_cell.length_c   1.000
_cell.angle_alpha   90.00
_cell.angle_beta   90.00
_cell.angle_gamma   90.00
#
_symmetry.space_group_name_H-M   'P 1'
#
loop_
_entity.id
_entity.type
_entity.pdbx_description
1 polymer ?
#
loop_
_entity_poly.entity_id
_entity_poly.type
_entity_poly.pdbx_seq_one_letter_code
_entity_poly.pdbx_strand_id
1 'polypeptide(L)'
;LVGLNLVKEKKADAIVSAGSTGALLTGATLVVGRIKGIDRPCLCPCMPNIKGSMTIIADGGANADCKPRNLSEFAMMSNIYLKKVLNMDNPRIGLANIGAEEGKGNELVKTAYEELKNMDLNFVGNV
;
A
#
# COMPACT_ATOMS: atom_id res chain seq x y z
N LEU A 1 -6.22 17.68 15.23
CA LEU A 1 -4.78 17.43 15.46
C LEU A 1 -4.48 16.67 16.76
N VAL A 2 -5.29 16.81 17.83
CA VAL A 2 -5.01 16.17 19.15
C VAL A 2 -4.58 14.71 19.05
N GLY A 3 -5.37 13.84 18.41
CA GLY A 3 -5.03 12.42 18.32
C GLY A 3 -3.71 12.14 17.57
N LEU A 4 -3.42 12.90 16.51
CA LEU A 4 -2.16 12.76 15.75
C LEU A 4 -0.94 13.17 16.59
N ASN A 5 -1.08 14.24 17.39
CA ASN A 5 -0.04 14.67 18.31
C ASN A 5 0.20 13.63 19.41
N LEU A 6 -0.85 13.01 19.95
CA LEU A 6 -0.69 11.94 20.94
C LEU A 6 0.12 10.76 20.38
N VAL A 7 -0.12 10.36 19.12
CA VAL A 7 0.68 9.32 18.46
C VAL A 7 2.13 9.79 18.25
N LYS A 8 2.32 11.03 17.78
CA LYS A 8 3.67 11.60 17.58
C LYS A 8 4.48 11.67 18.87
N GLU A 9 3.84 12.04 19.97
CA GLU A 9 4.43 12.14 21.31
C GLU A 9 4.51 10.79 22.03
N LYS A 10 4.13 9.68 21.36
CA LYS A 10 4.10 8.32 21.92
C LYS A 10 3.22 8.18 23.17
N LYS A 11 2.17 9.00 23.27
CA LYS A 11 1.11 8.91 24.29
C LYS A 11 -0.06 8.04 23.84
N ALA A 12 -0.06 7.63 22.57
CA ALA A 12 -0.98 6.66 21.98
C ALA A 12 -0.25 5.85 20.89
N ASP A 13 -0.66 4.60 20.67
CA ASP A 13 -0.03 3.73 19.66
C ASP A 13 -0.63 3.91 18.26
N ALA A 14 -1.90 4.28 18.17
CA ALA A 14 -2.62 4.45 16.92
C ALA A 14 -3.77 5.45 17.05
N ILE A 15 -4.29 5.89 15.90
CA ILE A 15 -5.49 6.73 15.79
C ILE A 15 -6.41 6.18 14.70
N VAL A 16 -7.73 6.24 14.94
CA VAL A 16 -8.77 5.95 13.96
C VAL A 16 -9.67 7.18 13.83
N SER A 17 -10.10 7.50 12.62
CA SER A 17 -11.00 8.62 12.35
C SER A 17 -11.98 8.26 11.23
N ALA A 18 -13.25 8.61 11.43
CA ALA A 18 -14.29 8.56 10.40
C ALA A 18 -14.51 9.92 9.73
N GLY A 19 -13.59 10.87 9.93
CA GLY A 19 -13.63 12.19 9.31
C GLY A 19 -13.09 12.21 7.89
N SER A 20 -12.73 13.41 7.40
CA SER A 20 -12.18 13.59 6.05
C SER A 20 -10.88 12.79 5.83
N THR A 21 -10.89 11.93 4.82
CA THR A 21 -9.72 11.13 4.39
C THR A 21 -8.51 12.01 4.09
N GLY A 22 -8.71 13.09 3.32
CA GLY A 22 -7.62 14.01 2.96
C GLY A 22 -7.01 14.69 4.18
N ALA A 23 -7.84 15.13 5.13
CA ALA A 23 -7.38 15.75 6.37
C ALA A 23 -6.59 14.77 7.24
N LEU A 24 -7.06 13.52 7.36
CA LEU A 24 -6.36 12.48 8.11
C LEU A 24 -5.02 12.11 7.48
N LEU A 25 -5.00 11.88 6.16
CA LEU A 25 -3.79 11.51 5.43
C LEU A 25 -2.73 12.62 5.48
N THR A 26 -3.16 13.87 5.27
CA THR A 26 -2.28 15.05 5.35
C THR A 26 -1.73 15.21 6.77
N GLY A 27 -2.61 15.17 7.77
CA GLY A 27 -2.23 15.29 9.16
C GLY A 27 -1.28 14.17 9.61
N ALA A 28 -1.56 12.92 9.28
CA ALA A 28 -0.69 11.79 9.59
C ALA A 28 0.68 11.94 8.94
N THR A 29 0.73 12.35 7.67
CA THR A 29 2.00 12.50 6.95
C THR A 29 2.87 13.62 7.52
N LEU A 30 2.28 14.77 7.87
CA LEU A 30 3.02 15.94 8.35
C LEU A 30 3.35 15.88 9.85
N VAL A 31 2.48 15.30 10.67
CA VAL A 31 2.61 15.28 12.13
C VAL A 31 3.27 14.00 12.61
N VAL A 32 2.65 12.85 12.32
CA VAL A 32 3.19 11.54 12.75
C VAL A 32 4.47 11.26 11.98
N GLY A 33 4.42 11.43 10.66
CA GLY A 33 5.53 11.16 9.74
C GLY A 33 5.45 9.75 9.15
N ARG A 34 6.27 9.52 8.13
CA ARG A 34 6.40 8.22 7.47
C ARG A 34 7.48 7.37 8.14
N ILE A 35 7.39 6.06 7.94
CA ILE A 35 8.48 5.14 8.27
C ILE A 35 9.73 5.54 7.48
N LYS A 36 10.90 5.55 8.13
CA LYS A 36 12.17 5.90 7.49
C LYS A 36 12.42 4.97 6.29
N GLY A 37 12.65 5.56 5.12
CA GLY A 37 12.89 4.83 3.87
C GLY A 37 11.65 4.63 2.99
N ILE A 38 10.44 4.87 3.52
CA ILE A 38 9.21 4.88 2.73
C ILE A 38 8.98 6.27 2.15
N ASP A 39 8.87 6.33 0.83
CA ASP A 39 8.75 7.60 0.10
C ASP A 39 7.32 8.15 0.17
N ARG A 40 6.27 7.33 0.12
CA ARG A 40 4.88 7.81 0.14
C ARG A 40 3.98 6.95 1.04
N PRO A 41 2.99 7.55 1.73
CA PRO A 41 1.97 6.75 2.41
C PRO A 41 1.12 6.01 1.37
N CYS A 42 0.53 4.89 1.78
CA CYS A 42 -0.30 4.04 0.92
C CYS A 42 -1.67 3.87 1.60
N LEU A 43 -2.77 4.24 0.90
CA LEU A 43 -4.12 4.04 1.42
C LEU A 43 -4.61 2.66 0.98
N CYS A 44 -4.76 1.73 1.92
CA CYS A 44 -5.01 0.32 1.59
C CYS A 44 -6.43 -0.15 1.94
N PRO A 45 -7.48 0.18 1.15
CA PRO A 45 -8.81 -0.36 1.41
C PRO A 45 -8.83 -1.89 1.20
N CYS A 46 -9.50 -2.58 2.12
CA CYS A 46 -9.71 -4.03 2.07
C CYS A 46 -11.07 -4.33 1.43
N MET A 47 -11.08 -5.15 0.39
CA MET A 47 -12.26 -5.57 -0.36
C MET A 47 -12.53 -7.05 -0.14
N PRO A 48 -13.78 -7.48 0.13
CA PRO A 48 -14.12 -8.90 0.09
C PRO A 48 -14.03 -9.42 -1.34
N ASN A 49 -13.71 -10.70 -1.51
CA ASN A 49 -13.69 -11.35 -2.82
C ASN A 49 -14.53 -12.63 -2.85
N ILE A 50 -14.82 -13.13 -4.05
CA ILE A 50 -15.68 -14.31 -4.28
C ILE A 50 -15.13 -15.60 -3.68
N LYS A 51 -13.86 -15.64 -3.27
CA LYS A 51 -13.24 -16.80 -2.61
C LYS A 51 -13.42 -16.77 -1.09
N GLY A 52 -14.18 -15.81 -0.57
CA GLY A 52 -14.41 -15.64 0.87
C GLY A 52 -13.21 -15.07 1.62
N SER A 53 -12.19 -14.56 0.91
CA SER A 53 -11.04 -13.88 1.51
C SER A 53 -11.07 -12.37 1.23
N MET A 54 -10.08 -11.65 1.77
CA MET A 54 -9.92 -10.22 1.54
C MET A 54 -8.82 -9.97 0.49
N THR A 55 -9.04 -8.97 -0.35
CA THR A 55 -8.06 -8.40 -1.27
C THR A 55 -7.80 -6.96 -0.86
N ILE A 56 -6.54 -6.54 -0.81
CA ILE A 56 -6.18 -5.15 -0.56
C ILE A 56 -5.88 -4.47 -1.89
N ILE A 57 -6.41 -3.26 -2.08
CA ILE A 57 -5.95 -2.35 -3.13
C ILE A 57 -4.82 -1.53 -2.54
N ALA A 58 -3.60 -1.71 -3.02
CA ALA A 58 -2.43 -1.00 -2.54
C ALA A 58 -2.39 0.41 -3.16
N ASP A 59 -2.91 1.38 -2.42
CA ASP A 59 -3.20 2.77 -2.79
C ASP A 59 -4.54 3.00 -3.52
N GLY A 60 -5.58 3.24 -2.74
CA GLY A 60 -6.92 3.62 -3.21
C GLY A 60 -7.13 5.13 -3.36
N GLY A 61 -6.07 5.95 -3.36
CA GLY A 61 -6.17 7.39 -3.62
C GLY A 61 -5.44 8.29 -2.63
N ALA A 62 -4.39 7.80 -1.95
CA ALA A 62 -3.47 8.66 -1.22
C ALA A 62 -2.59 9.48 -2.15
N ASN A 63 -2.23 8.93 -3.31
CA ASN A 63 -1.32 9.56 -4.26
C ASN A 63 -1.98 9.64 -5.65
N ALA A 64 -1.90 10.80 -6.29
CA ALA A 64 -2.39 10.99 -7.67
C ALA A 64 -1.41 10.43 -8.70
N ASP A 65 -0.11 10.61 -8.44
CA ASP A 65 0.98 10.11 -9.28
C ASP A 65 1.87 9.21 -8.44
N CYS A 66 2.51 8.22 -9.07
CA CYS A 66 3.50 7.37 -8.41
C CYS A 66 4.72 7.18 -9.30
N LYS A 67 5.86 6.88 -8.67
CA LYS A 67 7.06 6.35 -9.32
C LYS A 67 7.08 4.82 -9.18
N PRO A 68 7.82 4.09 -10.04
CA PRO A 68 7.93 2.63 -9.95
C PRO A 68 8.27 2.13 -8.55
N ARG A 69 9.28 2.73 -7.93
CA ARG A 69 9.68 2.48 -6.54
C ARG A 69 8.53 2.58 -5.54
N ASN A 70 7.56 3.49 -5.73
CA ASN A 70 6.43 3.61 -4.82
C ASN A 70 5.55 2.35 -4.86
N LEU A 71 5.32 1.78 -6.05
CA LEU A 71 4.57 0.53 -6.20
C LEU A 71 5.30 -0.64 -5.53
N SER A 72 6.62 -0.70 -5.67
CA SER A 72 7.48 -1.68 -4.99
C SER A 72 7.39 -1.56 -3.45
N GLU A 73 7.45 -0.34 -2.92
CA GLU A 73 7.25 -0.06 -1.48
C GLU A 73 5.84 -0.46 -1.01
N PHE A 74 4.81 -0.16 -1.79
CA PHE A 74 3.41 -0.49 -1.47
C PHE A 74 3.18 -1.99 -1.45
N ALA A 75 3.76 -2.72 -2.41
CA ALA A 75 3.72 -4.18 -2.47
C ALA A 75 4.37 -4.81 -1.23
N MET A 76 5.55 -4.33 -0.82
CA MET A 76 6.24 -4.81 0.37
C MET A 76 5.41 -4.56 1.65
N MET A 77 4.93 -3.33 1.84
CA MET A 77 4.11 -2.97 3.00
C MET A 77 2.81 -3.80 3.05
N SER A 78 2.15 -3.97 1.91
CA SER A 78 0.91 -4.75 1.82
C SER A 78 1.16 -6.23 2.11
N ASN A 79 2.23 -6.82 1.59
CA ASN A 79 2.63 -8.20 1.89
C ASN A 79 2.85 -8.42 3.38
N ILE A 80 3.52 -7.48 4.07
CA ILE A 80 3.70 -7.56 5.54
C ILE A 80 2.37 -7.48 6.26
N TYR A 81 1.48 -6.55 5.88
CA TYR A 81 0.17 -6.39 6.48
C TYR A 81 -0.70 -7.64 6.29
N LEU A 82 -0.77 -8.19 5.08
CA LEU A 82 -1.52 -9.40 4.76
C LEU A 82 -1.02 -10.60 5.58
N LYS A 83 0.30 -10.76 5.73
CA LYS A 83 0.90 -11.81 6.57
C LYS A 83 0.62 -11.62 8.05
N LYS A 84 0.86 -10.43 8.59
CA LYS A 84 0.89 -10.19 10.04
C LYS A 84 -0.47 -9.84 10.66
N VAL A 85 -1.38 -9.26 9.87
CA VAL A 85 -2.68 -8.78 10.36
C VAL A 85 -3.81 -9.66 9.84
N LEU A 86 -3.77 -10.04 8.55
CA LEU A 86 -4.81 -10.89 7.95
C LEU A 86 -4.46 -12.40 7.96
N ASN A 87 -3.33 -12.79 8.56
CA ASN A 87 -2.87 -14.18 8.68
C ASN A 87 -2.81 -14.93 7.32
N MET A 88 -2.42 -14.23 6.25
CA MET A 88 -2.22 -14.84 4.94
C MET A 88 -0.75 -15.21 4.77
N ASP A 89 -0.40 -16.50 4.93
CA ASP A 89 1.01 -16.94 4.95
C ASP A 89 1.80 -16.60 3.69
N ASN A 90 1.18 -16.74 2.51
CA ASN A 90 1.82 -16.50 1.22
C ASN A 90 0.92 -15.63 0.30
N PRO A 91 0.72 -14.35 0.62
CA PRO A 91 -0.23 -13.51 -0.08
C PRO A 91 0.24 -13.25 -1.51
N ARG A 92 -0.67 -13.43 -2.48
CA ARG A 92 -0.38 -13.11 -3.87
C ARG A 92 -0.35 -11.61 -4.07
N ILE A 93 0.71 -11.12 -4.70
CA ILE A 93 0.88 -9.71 -5.06
C ILE A 93 0.72 -9.60 -6.57
N GLY A 94 -0.34 -8.92 -7.02
CA GLY A 94 -0.58 -8.66 -8.45
C GLY A 94 -0.39 -7.18 -8.75
N LEU A 95 0.12 -6.88 -9.95
CA LEU A 95 0.21 -5.52 -10.45
C LEU A 95 -1.02 -5.22 -11.33
N ALA A 96 -1.89 -4.32 -10.87
CA ALA A 96 -3.05 -3.92 -11.65
C ALA A 96 -2.61 -3.31 -12.99
N ASN A 97 -3.08 -3.88 -14.10
CA ASN A 97 -2.63 -3.49 -15.43
C ASN A 97 -3.75 -3.65 -16.48
N ILE A 98 -3.49 -3.21 -17.71
CA ILE A 98 -4.44 -3.29 -18.83
C ILE A 98 -4.43 -4.66 -19.55
N GLY A 99 -3.54 -5.57 -19.15
CA GLY A 99 -3.39 -6.89 -19.74
C GLY A 99 -2.44 -7.76 -18.92
N ALA A 100 -2.56 -9.09 -19.07
CA ALA A 100 -1.85 -10.06 -18.25
C ALA A 100 -0.38 -10.27 -18.71
N GLU A 101 -0.03 -9.87 -19.92
CA GLU A 101 1.32 -10.05 -20.45
C GLU A 101 2.31 -9.06 -19.80
N GLU A 102 3.54 -9.52 -19.52
CA GLU A 102 4.61 -8.76 -18.84
C GLU A 102 4.87 -7.37 -19.45
N GLY A 103 4.84 -7.27 -20.78
CA GLY A 103 5.11 -6.01 -21.51
C GLY A 103 3.93 -5.02 -21.56
N LYS A 104 2.79 -5.29 -20.91
CA LYS A 104 1.61 -4.41 -20.99
C LYS A 104 1.68 -3.24 -20.01
N GLY A 105 0.96 -2.18 -20.38
CA GLY A 105 0.79 -0.99 -19.57
C GLY A 105 1.66 0.19 -19.97
N ASN A 106 1.69 1.20 -19.12
CA ASN A 106 2.54 2.38 -19.29
C ASN A 106 3.93 2.14 -18.68
N GLU A 107 4.83 3.12 -18.85
CA GLU A 107 6.21 3.00 -18.34
C GLU A 107 6.28 2.80 -16.82
N LEU A 108 5.36 3.42 -16.06
CA LEU A 108 5.28 3.24 -14.61
C LEU A 108 5.11 1.76 -14.24
N VAL A 109 4.10 1.08 -14.81
CA VAL A 109 3.81 -0.31 -14.47
C VAL A 109 4.82 -1.28 -15.09
N LYS A 110 5.35 -1.01 -16.28
CA LYS A 110 6.41 -1.85 -16.86
C LYS A 110 7.69 -1.81 -16.02
N THR A 111 8.14 -0.64 -15.59
CA THR A 111 9.32 -0.55 -14.71
C THR A 111 9.04 -1.17 -13.35
N ALA A 112 7.86 -0.92 -12.76
CA ALA A 112 7.48 -1.54 -11.49
C ALA A 112 7.42 -3.06 -11.59
N TYR A 113 6.97 -3.63 -12.72
CA TYR A 113 6.96 -5.06 -12.94
C TYR A 113 8.35 -5.68 -12.80
N GLU A 114 9.36 -5.10 -13.46
CA GLU A 114 10.74 -5.57 -13.37
C GLU A 114 11.30 -5.45 -11.94
N GLU A 115 10.97 -4.37 -11.22
CA GLU A 115 11.36 -4.24 -9.81
C GLU A 115 10.69 -5.32 -8.95
N LEU A 116 9.38 -5.50 -9.07
CA LEU A 116 8.58 -6.44 -8.28
C LEU A 116 8.99 -7.90 -8.52
N LYS A 117 9.35 -8.25 -9.76
CA LYS A 117 9.83 -9.59 -10.13
C LYS A 117 11.11 -9.99 -9.41
N ASN A 118 11.93 -9.01 -9.03
CA ASN A 118 13.21 -9.22 -8.34
C ASN A 118 13.10 -9.12 -6.80
N MET A 119 11.90 -8.87 -6.26
CA MET A 119 11.67 -8.79 -4.83
C MET A 119 11.31 -10.16 -4.23
N ASP A 120 11.61 -10.35 -2.95
CA ASP A 120 11.18 -11.53 -2.18
C ASP A 120 9.67 -11.44 -1.81
N LEU A 121 8.84 -11.55 -2.85
CA LEU A 121 7.38 -11.50 -2.78
C LEU A 121 6.80 -12.64 -3.62
N ASN A 122 5.59 -13.10 -3.27
CA ASN A 122 4.80 -13.96 -4.14
C ASN A 122 4.13 -13.10 -5.23
N PHE A 123 4.96 -12.52 -6.11
CA PHE A 123 4.53 -11.71 -7.23
C PHE A 123 3.97 -12.60 -8.33
N VAL A 124 2.70 -12.37 -8.69
CA VAL A 124 1.97 -13.20 -9.67
C VAL A 124 1.81 -12.52 -11.03
N GLY A 125 2.53 -11.42 -11.25
CA GLY A 125 2.50 -10.67 -12.51
C GLY A 125 1.34 -9.69 -12.59
N ASN A 126 0.98 -9.35 -13.83
CA ASN A 126 -0.09 -8.41 -14.14
C ASN A 126 -1.48 -9.05 -13.91
N VAL A 127 -2.40 -8.28 -13.34
CA VAL A 127 -3.80 -8.67 -13.07
C VAL A 127 -4.79 -7.63 -13.57
#